data_AF-A0A424FM72-F1
#
_entry.id   AF-A0A424FM72-F1
#
_cell.length_a   1.000
_cell.length_b   1.000
_cell.length_c   1.000
_cell.angle_alpha   90.00
_cell.angle_beta   90.00
_cell.angle_gamma   90.00
#
_symmetry.space_group_name_H-M   'P 1'
#
loop_
_entity.id
_entity.type
_entity.pdbx_description
1 polymer ?
#
loop_
_entity_poly.entity_id
_entity_poly.type
_entity_poly.pdbx_seq_one_letter_code
_entity_poly.pdbx_strand_id
1 'polypeptide(L)' 'GRYRNSTLRKCVDAEDWMNASHEIRKWVFAGGKKLNGLVLRREIEAELLLKS' A
#
# COMPACT_ATOMS: atom_id res chain seq x y z
N GLY A 1 5.83 -12.24 -8.83
CA GLY A 1 4.90 -11.82 -7.76
C GLY A 1 4.50 -10.37 -7.98
N ARG A 2 3.21 -10.03 -7.81
CA ARG A 2 2.62 -8.72 -8.17
C ARG A 2 3.29 -7.52 -7.50
N TYR A 3 3.96 -7.72 -6.37
CA TYR A 3 4.71 -6.70 -5.64
C TYR A 3 6.01 -6.26 -6.34
N ARG A 4 6.75 -7.18 -6.98
CA ARG A 4 8.09 -6.88 -7.54
C ARG A 4 8.06 -5.79 -8.62
N ASN A 5 6.98 -5.72 -9.40
CA ASN A 5 6.84 -4.72 -10.47
C ASN A 5 5.87 -3.58 -10.08
N SER A 6 5.51 -3.48 -8.80
CA SER A 6 4.54 -2.49 -8.35
C SER A 6 5.16 -1.11 -8.16
N THR A 7 4.35 -0.08 -8.38
CA THR A 7 4.63 1.31 -8.01
C THR A 7 4.94 1.45 -6.52
N LEU A 8 4.24 0.71 -5.66
CA LEU A 8 4.54 0.63 -4.23
C LEU A 8 6.00 0.25 -3.96
N ARG A 9 6.53 -0.77 -4.66
CA ARG A 9 7.93 -1.19 -4.51
C ARG A 9 8.90 -0.08 -4.91
N LYS A 10 8.63 0.61 -6.02
CA LYS A 10 9.46 1.74 -6.48
C LYS A 10 9.47 2.88 -5.47
N CYS A 11 8.32 3.22 -4.87
CA CYS A 11 8.25 4.25 -3.84
C CYS A 11 9.05 3.85 -2.59
N VAL A 12 8.92 2.60 -2.13
CA VAL A 12 9.69 2.09 -0.98
C VAL A 12 11.19 2.06 -1.27
N ASP A 13 11.61 1.61 -2.45
CA ASP A 13 13.03 1.59 -2.85
C ASP A 13 13.62 3.01 -3.01
N ALA A 14 12.78 4.02 -3.28
CA ALA A 14 13.15 5.43 -3.36
C ALA A 14 12.94 6.20 -2.03
N GLU A 15 12.57 5.51 -0.95
CA GLU A 15 12.23 6.09 0.36
C GLU A 15 11.13 7.17 0.30
N ASP A 16 10.30 7.13 -0.74
CA ASP A 16 9.17 8.03 -0.94
C ASP A 16 7.96 7.52 -0.16
N TRP A 17 7.98 7.75 1.15
CA TRP A 17 6.95 7.30 2.08
C TRP A 17 5.59 7.94 1.83
N MET A 18 5.59 9.17 1.31
CA MET A 18 4.36 9.87 0.93
C MET A 18 3.65 9.12 -0.19
N ASN A 19 4.31 8.87 -1.31
CA ASN A 19 3.70 8.13 -2.42
C ASN A 19 3.48 6.65 -2.06
N ALA A 20 4.34 6.03 -1.24
CA ALA A 20 4.13 4.66 -0.77
C ALA A 20 2.83 4.52 0.04
N SER A 21 2.48 5.51 0.87
CA SER A 21 1.23 5.54 1.64
C SER A 21 -0.02 5.60 0.73
N HIS A 22 0.07 6.30 -0.41
CA HIS A 22 -1.01 6.34 -1.39
C HIS A 22 -1.12 5.03 -2.17
N GLU A 23 0.01 4.43 -2.53
CA GLU A 23 0.04 3.19 -3.29
C GLU A 23 -0.43 1.98 -2.48
N ILE A 24 -0.09 1.89 -1.18
CA ILE A 24 -0.49 0.76 -0.32
C ILE A 24 -2.03 0.67 -0.14
N ARG A 25 -2.73 1.81 -0.16
CA ARG A 25 -4.22 1.88 -0.14
C ARG A 25 -4.89 1.23 -1.35
N LYS A 26 -4.17 1.04 -2.46
CA LYS A 26 -4.68 0.34 -3.65
C LYS A 26 -4.68 -1.19 -3.47
N TRP A 27 -3.96 -1.71 -2.47
CA TRP A 27 -3.81 -3.14 -2.19
C TRP A 27 -4.94 -3.70 -1.30
N VAL A 28 -6.17 -3.45 -1.72
CA VAL A 28 -7.41 -3.82 -1.00
C VAL A 28 -8.24 -4.89 -1.69
N PHE A 29 -7.78 -5.36 -2.85
CA PHE A 29 -8.47 -6.35 -3.67
C PHE A 29 -7.87 -7.74 -3.46
N ALA A 30 -8.73 -8.71 -3.15
CA ALA A 30 -8.39 -10.13 -3.10
C ALA A 30 -9.51 -10.93 -3.79
N GLY A 31 -9.14 -11.92 -4.61
CA GLY A 31 -10.11 -12.71 -5.38
C GLY A 31 -11.03 -11.87 -6.28
N GLY A 32 -10.55 -10.73 -6.78
CA GLY A 32 -11.33 -9.81 -7.61
C GLY A 32 -12.33 -8.93 -6.85
N LYS A 33 -12.42 -9.03 -5.52
CA LYS A 33 -13.31 -8.23 -4.68
C LYS A 33 -12.53 -7.30 -3.76
N LYS A 34 -13.08 -6.11 -3.53
CA LYS A 34 -12.58 -5.19 -2.50
C LYS A 34 -12.98 -5.73 -1.12
N LEU A 35 -12.02 -5.93 -0.24
CA LEU A 35 -12.27 -6.41 1.12
C LEU A 35 -12.15 -5.26 2.12
N ASN A 36 -13.24 -4.96 2.83
CA ASN A 36 -13.27 -3.87 3.81
C ASN A 36 -12.23 -4.06 4.94
N GLY A 37 -11.97 -5.30 5.36
CA GLY A 37 -10.91 -5.59 6.33
C GLY A 37 -9.50 -5.26 5.81
N LEU A 38 -9.26 -5.45 4.51
CA LEU A 38 -7.99 -5.02 3.89
C LEU A 38 -7.93 -3.50 3.75
N VAL A 39 -9.04 -2.82 3.47
CA VAL A 39 -9.09 -1.36 3.43
C VAL A 39 -8.64 -0.79 4.78
N LEU A 40 -9.27 -1.23 5.87
CA LEU A 40 -8.94 -0.73 7.21
C LEU A 40 -7.49 -1.01 7.58
N ARG A 41 -6.99 -2.20 7.27
CA ARG A 41 -5.58 -2.56 7.51
C ARG A 41 -4.61 -1.69 6.71
N ARG A 42 -4.90 -1.43 5.43
CA ARG A 42 -4.02 -0.62 4.56
C ARG A 42 -4.04 0.86 4.91
N GLU A 43 -5.14 1.38 5.48
CA GLU A 43 -5.17 2.74 6.04
C GLU A 43 -4.24 2.87 7.25
N ILE A 44 -4.29 1.93 8.19
CA ILE A 44 -3.40 1.93 9.37
C ILE A 44 -1.92 1.80 8.94
N GLU A 45 -1.63 0.92 7.98
CA GLU A 45 -0.28 0.78 7.44
C GLU A 45 0.18 2.05 6.70
N ALA A 46 -0.70 2.71 5.94
CA ALA A 46 -0.40 3.98 5.28
C ALA A 46 -0.08 5.10 6.30
N GLU A 47 -0.84 5.19 7.39
CA GLU A 47 -0.54 6.13 8.48
C GLU A 47 0.78 5.82 9.18
N LEU A 48 1.10 4.54 9.38
CA LEU A 48 2.36 4.13 10.00
C LEU A 48 3.58 4.52 9.13
N LEU A 49 3.45 4.37 7.81
CA LEU A 49 4.49 4.80 6.86
C LEU A 49 4.74 6.31 6.91
N LEU A 50 3.71 7.11 7.19
CA LEU A 50 3.83 8.57 7.29
C LEU A 50 4.27 9.08 8.67
N LYS A 51 4.19 8.24 9.70
CA LYS A 51 4.61 8.57 11.07
C LYS A 51 6.08 8.26 11.36
N SER A 52 6.81 7.69 10.39
CA SER A 52 8.21 7.27 10.52
C SER A 52 9.18 8.37 10.11
#